data_AF-A0A2S7PSG1-F1
#
_entry.id   AF-A0A2S7PSG1-F1
#
_cell.length_a   1.000
_cell.length_b   1.000
_cell.length_c   1.000
_cell.angle_alpha   90.00
_cell.angle_beta   90.00
_cell.angle_gamma   90.00
#
_symmetry.space_group_name_H-M   'P 1'
#
loop_
_entity.id
_entity.type
_entity.pdbx_description
1 polymer ?
#
loop_
_entity_poly.entity_id
_entity_poly.type
_entity_poly.pdbx_seq_one_letter_code
_entity_poly.pdbx_strand_id
1 'polypeptide(L)'
;MLFSRLLSVGILATVVHAQADSSSSSSSSSSRSTTSSKTGITVITGASEASVPTGSYLSLSTTITVSTSSSAVSTEAVVSTITTRSSTRTTTLGSTTIFAIGTLTLTGNATSSTSTATQIVLTGAGHTTTTAINGTSNSTATSTSSSAQPTNTTPCNNYVEFCDRSYGNITEVAAHNSPFIRSGSVAANQALSVTTQLNDGIRLLQGQIQWNGSVPHFCHTSCDVLDAGPITNWLSEVYDWVVDHPFDVVTILLGNGNYSNVDKYVPFIEQTGIQNYAFEPPKIPMALQDWPTLASMILSGKRVVIFMDYQANQTAYPWIIDEFTNMWETPFDPTNRSFPCFPERPPNLDDANSRTHLYMANHNLNYDITLLGNSLLVPYTPLLNVTNNVTGYGSLGLTAENCAANWGFPPKFLNVDFYNVGNGSVFEVAAKWNNVTYDRECCGLVESGAMRSTRLDMVGRSAVVVAMGVIGVVWLLM
;
A
#
# COMPACT_ATOMS: atom_id res chain seq x y z
N MET A 1 -28.67 -0.35 -59.11
CA MET A 1 -28.99 -1.60 -59.83
C MET A 1 -28.43 -2.74 -59.00
N LEU A 2 -29.14 -3.21 -57.97
CA LEU A 2 -30.14 -4.30 -57.97
C LEU A 2 -29.62 -5.64 -58.55
N PHE A 3 -29.47 -6.64 -57.66
CA PHE A 3 -30.13 -7.96 -57.65
C PHE A 3 -29.32 -8.85 -56.67
N SER A 4 -29.74 -9.05 -55.41
CA SER A 4 -30.74 -10.00 -54.91
C SER A 4 -30.52 -11.45 -55.34
N ARG A 5 -30.15 -12.33 -54.38
CA ARG A 5 -30.75 -13.66 -54.21
C ARG A 5 -30.77 -14.06 -52.73
N LEU A 6 -32.00 -14.13 -52.19
CA LEU A 6 -32.39 -14.92 -51.04
C LEU A 6 -32.39 -16.41 -51.41
N LEU A 7 -32.14 -17.28 -50.43
CA LEU A 7 -32.88 -18.53 -50.25
C LEU A 7 -32.93 -18.91 -48.78
N SER A 8 -34.07 -19.49 -48.42
CA SER A 8 -34.67 -19.51 -47.10
C SER A 8 -34.68 -20.92 -46.49
N VAL A 9 -34.61 -20.96 -45.16
CA VAL A 9 -35.34 -21.84 -44.21
C VAL A 9 -34.98 -23.34 -44.15
N GLY A 10 -34.58 -23.73 -42.94
CA GLY A 10 -34.70 -25.09 -42.39
C GLY A 10 -34.63 -25.03 -40.86
N ILE A 11 -35.77 -24.77 -40.22
CA ILE A 11 -35.98 -24.83 -38.77
C ILE A 11 -36.05 -26.31 -38.36
N LEU A 12 -35.25 -26.72 -37.37
CA LEU A 12 -35.55 -27.93 -36.58
C LEU A 12 -35.46 -27.58 -35.09
N ALA A 13 -36.62 -27.34 -34.50
CA ALA A 13 -36.80 -27.29 -33.06
C ALA A 13 -37.03 -28.72 -32.55
N THR A 14 -36.19 -29.20 -31.64
CA THR A 14 -36.49 -30.37 -30.82
C THR A 14 -36.77 -29.91 -29.40
N VAL A 15 -38.06 -29.91 -29.06
CA VAL A 15 -38.59 -29.82 -27.71
C VAL A 15 -38.30 -31.16 -27.03
N VAL A 16 -37.61 -31.15 -25.88
CA VAL A 16 -37.61 -32.28 -24.96
C VAL A 16 -38.15 -31.79 -23.63
N HIS A 17 -39.36 -32.26 -23.31
CA HIS A 17 -39.94 -32.26 -21.97
C HIS A 17 -39.10 -33.16 -21.07
N ALA A 18 -38.76 -32.69 -19.87
CA ALA A 18 -38.46 -33.58 -18.75
C ALA A 18 -39.05 -32.97 -17.47
N GLN A 19 -40.02 -33.68 -16.91
CA GLN A 19 -40.67 -33.42 -15.63
C GLN A 19 -39.67 -33.59 -14.47
N ALA A 20 -39.92 -32.82 -13.42
CA ALA A 20 -39.34 -33.01 -12.10
C ALA A 20 -39.91 -34.30 -11.47
N ASP A 21 -39.04 -35.08 -10.84
CA ASP A 21 -39.40 -35.87 -9.67
C ASP A 21 -38.18 -36.10 -8.77
N SER A 22 -38.42 -35.98 -7.48
CA SER A 22 -37.49 -36.09 -6.36
C SER A 22 -37.30 -37.54 -5.89
N SER A 23 -36.08 -37.92 -5.50
CA SER A 23 -35.70 -38.49 -4.19
C SER A 23 -34.50 -39.47 -4.24
N SER A 24 -33.54 -39.20 -3.33
CA SER A 24 -32.71 -40.12 -2.52
C SER A 24 -31.81 -41.22 -3.12
N SER A 25 -30.51 -41.06 -2.84
CA SER A 25 -29.60 -41.99 -2.11
C SER A 25 -28.56 -42.87 -2.84
N SER A 26 -27.33 -42.76 -2.29
CA SER A 26 -26.25 -43.75 -2.09
C SER A 26 -25.36 -44.25 -3.24
N SER A 27 -24.10 -43.79 -3.17
CA SER A 27 -22.81 -44.51 -3.28
C SER A 27 -22.70 -45.81 -4.09
N SER A 28 -21.74 -45.86 -5.03
CA SER A 28 -20.56 -46.75 -4.92
C SER A 28 -19.61 -46.61 -6.11
N SER A 29 -18.33 -46.77 -5.80
CA SER A 29 -17.14 -46.80 -6.67
C SER A 29 -17.12 -47.96 -7.67
N SER A 30 -16.57 -47.74 -8.87
CA SER A 30 -15.80 -48.78 -9.57
C SER A 30 -14.88 -48.18 -10.63
N SER A 31 -13.62 -48.59 -10.54
CA SER A 31 -12.52 -48.32 -11.44
C SER A 31 -12.63 -49.15 -12.72
N ARG A 32 -12.36 -48.53 -13.88
CA ARG A 32 -11.98 -49.27 -15.08
C ARG A 32 -11.06 -48.43 -15.97
N SER A 33 -9.82 -48.91 -16.09
CA SER A 33 -8.81 -48.42 -17.02
C SER A 33 -9.15 -48.82 -18.46
N THR A 34 -9.02 -47.89 -19.40
CA THR A 34 -8.83 -48.21 -20.82
C THR A 34 -8.03 -47.09 -21.48
N THR A 35 -6.91 -47.48 -22.06
CA THR A 35 -5.92 -46.68 -22.78
C THR A 35 -6.42 -46.38 -24.19
N SER A 36 -6.45 -45.11 -24.64
CA SER A 36 -6.12 -44.71 -26.02
C SER A 36 -6.16 -43.19 -26.27
N SER A 37 -5.25 -42.75 -27.13
CA SER A 37 -5.17 -41.48 -27.88
C SER A 37 -4.77 -40.20 -27.12
N LYS A 38 -3.47 -39.86 -27.25
CA LYS A 38 -2.91 -38.53 -27.00
C LYS A 38 -3.37 -37.55 -28.10
N THR A 39 -4.51 -36.91 -27.90
CA THR A 39 -4.69 -35.49 -28.23
C THR A 39 -4.24 -34.72 -27.00
N GLY A 40 -3.21 -33.88 -27.13
CA GLY A 40 -2.78 -33.00 -26.05
C GLY A 40 -3.88 -31.98 -25.76
N ILE A 41 -4.89 -32.37 -25.01
CA ILE A 41 -5.85 -31.45 -24.39
C ILE A 41 -5.05 -30.78 -23.28
N THR A 42 -4.66 -29.52 -23.50
CA THR A 42 -4.20 -28.66 -22.41
C THR A 42 -5.40 -28.42 -21.51
N VAL A 43 -5.53 -29.23 -20.47
CA VAL A 43 -6.50 -29.00 -19.41
C VAL A 43 -5.91 -27.91 -18.52
N ILE A 44 -6.50 -26.71 -18.55
CA ILE A 44 -6.22 -25.71 -17.53
C ILE A 44 -6.82 -26.26 -16.23
N THR A 45 -5.96 -26.69 -15.32
CA THR A 45 -6.37 -27.13 -13.99
C THR A 45 -6.49 -25.91 -13.09
N GLY A 46 -7.57 -25.14 -13.28
CA GLY A 46 -7.97 -24.05 -12.40
C GLY A 46 -9.30 -24.40 -11.74
N ALA A 47 -9.42 -24.16 -10.43
CA ALA A 47 -10.75 -24.08 -9.83
C ALA A 47 -11.48 -22.87 -10.42
N SER A 48 -12.80 -22.97 -10.61
CA SER A 48 -13.63 -21.80 -10.88
C SER A 48 -13.41 -20.76 -9.78
N GLU A 49 -13.21 -19.49 -10.14
CA GLU A 49 -13.19 -18.43 -9.14
C GLU A 49 -14.55 -18.35 -8.46
N ALA A 50 -14.59 -18.67 -7.17
CA ALA A 50 -15.75 -18.36 -6.36
C ALA A 50 -15.80 -16.85 -6.21
N SER A 51 -16.98 -16.24 -6.44
CA SER A 51 -17.19 -14.80 -6.26
C SER A 51 -16.86 -14.28 -4.85
N VAL A 52 -16.80 -15.19 -3.87
CA VAL A 52 -16.28 -14.93 -2.52
C VAL A 52 -15.45 -16.14 -2.06
N PRO A 53 -14.17 -15.98 -1.69
CA PRO A 53 -13.34 -17.07 -1.19
C PRO A 53 -13.85 -17.65 0.14
N THR A 54 -13.73 -18.97 0.32
CA THR A 54 -14.28 -19.72 1.48
C THR A 54 -13.26 -19.98 2.59
N GLY A 55 -12.20 -19.17 2.67
CA GLY A 55 -11.18 -19.30 3.71
C GLY A 55 -11.75 -19.12 5.13
N SER A 56 -11.04 -19.65 6.12
CA SER A 56 -11.36 -19.40 7.53
C SER A 56 -10.87 -18.02 7.94
N TYR A 57 -11.72 -17.25 8.61
CA TYR A 57 -11.42 -15.93 9.14
C TYR A 57 -10.95 -16.04 10.60
N LEU A 58 -9.93 -15.27 10.98
CA LEU A 58 -9.57 -15.12 12.39
C LEU A 58 -10.61 -14.24 13.09
N SER A 59 -11.02 -14.67 14.29
CA SER A 59 -11.86 -13.87 15.18
C SER A 59 -11.17 -13.79 16.54
N LEU A 60 -10.75 -12.58 16.90
CA LEU A 60 -10.05 -12.32 18.15
C LEU A 60 -10.99 -11.64 19.12
N SER A 61 -11.26 -12.29 20.25
CA SER A 61 -12.10 -11.74 21.33
C SER A 61 -11.33 -10.84 22.31
N THR A 62 -10.00 -10.80 22.20
CA THR A 62 -9.12 -10.03 23.09
C THR A 62 -7.99 -9.41 22.30
N THR A 63 -7.51 -8.25 22.76
CA THR A 63 -6.33 -7.58 22.22
C THR A 63 -5.09 -8.04 22.97
N ILE A 64 -4.09 -8.53 22.23
CA ILE A 64 -2.76 -8.84 22.76
C ILE A 64 -1.88 -7.60 22.57
N THR A 65 -1.24 -7.12 23.63
CA THR A 65 -0.18 -6.11 23.50
C THR A 65 1.14 -6.83 23.25
N VAL A 66 1.73 -6.60 22.08
CA VAL A 66 3.05 -7.13 21.75
C VAL A 66 4.06 -6.27 22.48
N SER A 67 4.75 -6.86 23.46
CA SER A 67 5.85 -6.17 24.14
C SER A 67 7.02 -6.09 23.15
N THR A 68 7.09 -5.01 22.37
CA THR A 68 8.37 -4.64 21.78
C THR A 68 9.31 -4.43 22.95
N SER A 69 10.43 -5.15 22.98
CA SER A 69 11.50 -4.99 23.98
C SER A 69 12.23 -3.65 23.81
N SER A 70 11.52 -2.61 23.40
CA SER A 70 11.95 -1.22 23.42
C SER A 70 11.81 -0.67 24.82
N SER A 71 12.70 -1.10 25.71
CA SER A 71 12.95 -0.31 26.93
C SER A 71 13.50 1.05 26.49
N ALA A 72 12.89 2.12 26.98
CA ALA A 72 13.46 3.46 26.87
C ALA A 72 14.86 3.43 27.50
N VAL A 73 15.89 3.64 26.69
CA VAL A 73 17.30 3.68 27.14
C VAL A 73 17.51 4.96 27.94
N SER A 74 17.03 6.07 27.41
CA SER A 74 16.99 7.36 28.09
C SER A 74 15.92 8.26 27.48
N THR A 75 15.33 9.09 28.33
CA THR A 75 14.52 10.23 27.90
C THR A 75 15.40 11.45 28.08
N GLU A 76 15.92 11.96 26.97
CA GLU A 76 16.79 13.13 26.98
C GLU A 76 15.98 14.38 26.70
N ALA A 77 16.23 15.44 27.46
CA ALA A 77 15.68 16.75 27.18
C ALA A 77 16.29 17.26 25.86
N VAL A 78 15.44 17.59 24.89
CA VAL A 78 15.85 18.29 23.68
C VAL A 78 16.02 19.74 24.06
N VAL A 79 17.25 20.23 24.15
CA VAL A 79 17.56 21.56 24.66
C VAL A 79 18.23 22.41 23.58
N SER A 80 17.65 23.57 23.29
CA SER A 80 18.25 24.60 22.44
C SER A 80 19.17 25.47 23.27
N THR A 81 20.44 25.55 22.91
CA THR A 81 21.40 26.43 23.59
C THR A 81 21.88 27.50 22.63
N ILE A 82 21.62 28.76 23.00
CA ILE A 82 22.09 29.94 22.27
C ILE A 82 23.21 30.58 23.10
N THR A 83 24.42 30.56 22.56
CA THR A 83 25.57 31.25 23.14
C THR A 83 25.88 32.51 22.36
N THR A 84 25.83 33.64 23.06
CA THR A 84 26.31 34.94 22.59
C THR A 84 27.63 35.28 23.30
N ARG A 85 28.34 36.31 22.80
CA ARG A 85 29.65 36.74 23.32
C ARG A 85 29.65 37.10 24.82
N SER A 86 28.48 37.30 25.43
CA SER A 86 28.33 37.66 26.85
C SER A 86 27.31 36.81 27.63
N SER A 87 26.63 35.84 27.02
CA SER A 87 25.63 35.01 27.72
C SER A 87 25.27 33.73 26.96
N THR A 88 25.13 32.63 27.70
CA THR A 88 24.55 31.36 27.21
C THR A 88 23.15 31.20 27.79
N ARG A 89 22.15 30.99 26.92
CA ARG A 89 20.78 30.63 27.32
C ARG A 89 20.43 29.26 26.77
N THR A 90 19.94 28.40 27.63
CA THR A 90 19.54 27.03 27.33
C THR A 90 18.02 26.90 27.56
N THR A 91 17.28 26.38 26.59
CA THR A 91 15.81 26.27 26.60
C THR A 91 15.40 24.87 26.17
N THR A 92 14.69 24.16 27.05
CA THR A 92 14.16 22.82 26.75
C THR A 92 12.98 22.93 25.80
N LEU A 93 13.12 22.39 24.60
CA LEU A 93 12.13 22.36 23.52
C LEU A 93 11.17 21.16 23.63
N GLY A 94 11.59 20.11 24.33
CA GLY A 94 10.82 18.89 24.54
C GLY A 94 11.68 17.79 25.12
N SER A 95 11.23 16.55 25.06
CA SER A 95 12.02 15.37 25.38
C SER A 95 11.91 14.33 24.28
N THR A 96 13.02 13.71 23.91
CA THR A 96 13.03 12.57 23.01
C THR A 96 13.36 11.31 23.80
N THR A 97 12.62 10.24 23.55
CA THR A 97 12.84 8.95 24.20
C THR A 97 13.55 8.05 23.22
N ILE A 98 14.79 7.68 23.54
CA ILE A 98 15.55 6.71 22.76
C ILE A 98 15.09 5.33 23.19
N PHE A 99 14.58 4.56 22.25
CA PHE A 99 14.18 3.17 22.46
C PHE A 99 15.31 2.23 22.02
N ALA A 100 15.72 1.29 22.88
CA ALA A 100 16.66 0.24 22.46
C ALA A 100 15.91 -0.75 21.56
N ILE A 101 16.39 -0.96 20.34
CA ILE A 101 15.95 -2.09 19.52
C ILE A 101 16.90 -3.24 19.86
N GLY A 102 16.46 -4.19 20.68
CA GLY A 102 17.31 -5.24 21.22
C GLY A 102 17.13 -6.59 20.52
N THR A 103 18.15 -7.04 19.78
CA THR A 103 18.65 -8.42 19.90
C THR A 103 20.08 -8.54 19.36
N LEU A 104 21.07 -8.57 20.25
CA LEU A 104 22.32 -9.31 20.08
C LEU A 104 22.92 -9.54 21.47
N THR A 105 22.77 -10.77 21.95
CA THR A 105 23.36 -11.25 23.20
C THR A 105 24.86 -11.43 23.00
N LEU A 106 25.64 -10.37 23.19
CA LEU A 106 27.10 -10.45 23.23
C LEU A 106 27.55 -10.74 24.67
N THR A 107 27.76 -12.02 24.96
CA THR A 107 28.59 -12.45 26.09
C THR A 107 30.05 -12.24 25.72
N GLY A 108 30.60 -11.07 26.04
CA GLY A 108 32.02 -10.81 25.87
C GLY A 108 32.39 -9.35 26.11
N ASN A 109 33.36 -9.11 26.99
CA ASN A 109 34.02 -7.82 27.16
C ASN A 109 34.52 -7.33 25.79
N ALA A 110 33.87 -6.32 25.22
CA ALA A 110 34.33 -5.64 24.02
C ALA A 110 34.37 -4.12 24.24
N THR A 111 35.57 -3.60 24.06
CA THR A 111 35.99 -2.21 24.10
C THR A 111 35.23 -1.37 23.06
N SER A 112 34.97 -0.11 23.41
CA SER A 112 34.25 0.92 22.67
C SER A 112 34.47 0.91 21.15
N SER A 113 33.40 0.68 20.38
CA SER A 113 33.35 0.99 18.95
C SER A 113 32.60 2.30 18.73
N THR A 114 33.29 3.33 18.28
CA THR A 114 32.70 4.60 17.81
C THR A 114 31.98 4.36 16.48
N SER A 115 30.64 4.42 16.47
CA SER A 115 29.90 4.68 15.24
C SER A 115 29.72 6.20 15.10
N THR A 116 30.12 6.72 13.94
CA THR A 116 29.88 8.10 13.54
C THR A 116 28.39 8.31 13.36
N ALA A 117 27.74 8.82 14.40
CA ALA A 117 26.38 9.34 14.30
C ALA A 117 26.38 10.52 13.33
N THR A 118 25.69 10.37 12.21
CA THR A 118 25.27 11.48 11.36
C THR A 118 24.39 12.39 12.22
N GLN A 119 24.96 13.50 12.72
CA GLN A 119 24.19 14.48 13.47
C GLN A 119 23.23 15.19 12.52
N ILE A 120 21.93 14.97 12.70
CA ILE A 120 20.90 15.84 12.15
C ILE A 120 20.86 17.07 13.05
N VAL A 121 21.41 18.19 12.57
CA VAL A 121 21.33 19.48 13.24
C VAL A 121 19.97 20.12 12.89
N LEU A 122 19.00 20.04 13.81
CA LEU A 122 17.79 20.86 13.72
C LEU A 122 18.07 22.26 14.25
N THR A 123 18.25 23.24 13.36
CA THR A 123 18.19 24.66 13.70
C THR A 123 16.74 25.15 13.67
N GLY A 124 16.10 25.27 14.84
CA GLY A 124 14.79 25.92 15.00
C GLY A 124 14.94 27.30 15.65
N ALA A 125 14.27 28.32 15.09
CA ALA A 125 14.23 29.66 15.65
C ALA A 125 13.36 29.70 16.93
N GLY A 126 13.85 30.37 17.98
CA GLY A 126 13.25 30.34 19.31
C GLY A 126 11.85 30.97 19.38
N HIS A 127 10.91 30.23 19.97
CA HIS A 127 9.62 30.78 20.41
C HIS A 127 9.84 31.79 21.54
N THR A 128 9.28 32.99 21.40
CA THR A 128 9.24 33.98 22.48
C THR A 128 7.93 33.82 23.26
N THR A 129 7.97 33.15 24.40
CA THR A 129 6.82 33.09 25.32
C THR A 129 6.85 34.35 26.20
N THR A 130 5.96 35.31 25.94
CA THR A 130 5.76 36.48 26.80
C THR A 130 5.00 36.10 28.06
N THR A 131 5.71 35.93 29.18
CA THR A 131 5.12 36.01 30.52
C THR A 131 5.00 37.49 30.91
N ALA A 132 3.77 37.96 31.14
CA ALA A 132 3.49 39.32 31.60
C ALA A 132 4.00 39.49 33.03
N ILE A 133 5.01 40.34 33.22
CA ILE A 133 5.45 40.83 34.53
C ILE A 133 4.96 42.28 34.64
N ASN A 134 4.20 42.55 35.70
CA ASN A 134 3.65 43.87 36.03
C ASN A 134 4.81 44.79 36.46
N GLY A 135 5.44 45.47 35.51
CA GLY A 135 6.53 46.40 35.74
C GLY A 135 6.45 47.58 34.77
N THR A 136 6.35 48.79 35.31
CA THR A 136 6.47 50.05 34.55
C THR A 136 7.87 50.16 33.98
N SER A 137 8.04 49.83 32.70
CA SER A 137 9.28 50.08 31.96
C SER A 137 8.94 50.58 30.57
N ASN A 138 9.22 51.87 30.36
CA ASN A 138 9.04 52.57 29.11
C ASN A 138 10.10 52.05 28.10
N SER A 139 9.72 51.04 27.33
CA SER A 139 10.58 50.44 26.30
C SER A 139 9.79 50.40 25.00
N THR A 140 10.16 51.24 24.05
CA THR A 140 9.61 51.20 22.69
C THR A 140 10.14 49.95 22.00
N ALA A 141 9.40 48.84 22.10
CA ALA A 141 9.72 47.60 21.39
C ALA A 141 9.29 47.75 19.93
N THR A 142 10.24 47.91 19.02
CA THR A 142 10.00 47.77 17.59
C THR A 142 9.83 46.27 17.32
N SER A 143 8.62 45.86 16.89
CA SER A 143 8.32 44.47 16.53
C SER A 143 9.12 44.07 15.29
N THR A 144 10.26 43.41 15.51
CA THR A 144 10.93 42.69 14.43
C THR A 144 10.16 41.39 14.19
N SER A 145 9.77 41.22 12.92
CA SER A 145 9.00 40.12 12.37
C SER A 145 9.43 38.76 12.90
N SER A 146 8.47 37.96 13.35
CA SER A 146 8.62 36.54 13.68
C SER A 146 9.36 35.82 12.56
N SER A 147 10.51 35.22 12.87
CA SER A 147 11.16 34.26 11.98
C SER A 147 10.15 33.19 11.57
N ALA A 148 9.97 32.96 10.28
CA ALA A 148 9.08 31.92 9.78
C ALA A 148 9.42 30.58 10.44
N GLN A 149 8.41 29.91 11.00
CA GLN A 149 8.56 28.58 11.57
C GLN A 149 9.05 27.63 10.46
N PRO A 150 10.05 26.76 10.71
CA PRO A 150 10.48 25.78 9.72
C PRO A 150 9.28 24.91 9.34
N THR A 151 8.88 24.97 8.07
CA THR A 151 7.86 24.10 7.50
C THR A 151 8.54 22.87 6.90
N ASN A 152 8.05 21.67 7.22
CA ASN A 152 8.48 20.48 6.50
C ASN A 152 8.11 20.68 5.02
N THR A 153 9.08 20.50 4.12
CA THR A 153 8.88 20.61 2.67
C THR A 153 8.98 19.26 1.98
N THR A 154 9.38 18.22 2.72
CA THR A 154 9.49 16.86 2.19
C THR A 154 8.14 16.15 2.37
N PRO A 155 7.47 15.74 1.29
CA PRO A 155 6.21 15.04 1.37
C PRO A 155 6.37 13.64 1.96
N CYS A 156 5.34 13.16 2.65
CA CYS A 156 5.16 11.75 2.99
C CYS A 156 4.06 11.19 2.10
N ASN A 157 4.31 10.12 1.33
CA ASN A 157 3.34 9.61 0.35
C ASN A 157 2.75 10.73 -0.55
N ASN A 158 3.63 11.53 -1.15
CA ASN A 158 3.35 12.66 -2.07
C ASN A 158 2.82 13.96 -1.45
N TYR A 159 2.44 13.99 -0.17
CA TYR A 159 1.89 15.20 0.48
C TYR A 159 2.59 15.53 1.80
N VAL A 160 2.89 16.80 2.05
CA VAL A 160 3.51 17.24 3.31
C VAL A 160 2.54 17.03 4.47
N GLU A 161 1.25 17.26 4.21
CA GLU A 161 0.14 17.13 5.14
C GLU A 161 -0.04 15.71 5.67
N PHE A 162 0.52 14.70 4.98
CA PHE A 162 0.37 13.30 5.38
C PHE A 162 1.37 12.89 6.45
N CYS A 163 2.49 13.60 6.60
CA CYS A 163 3.51 13.25 7.59
C CYS A 163 2.96 13.21 9.02
N ASP A 164 2.08 14.17 9.37
CA ASP A 164 1.48 14.27 10.71
C ASP A 164 0.17 13.47 10.87
N ARG A 165 -0.31 12.82 9.80
CA ARG A 165 -1.54 12.01 9.83
C ARG A 165 -1.24 10.58 10.23
N SER A 166 -2.14 10.00 11.03
CA SER A 166 -2.18 8.55 11.28
C SER A 166 -2.31 7.81 9.94
N TYR A 167 -1.58 6.71 9.79
CA TYR A 167 -1.69 5.81 8.64
C TYR A 167 -3.14 5.39 8.38
N GLY A 168 -3.94 5.17 9.43
CA GLY A 168 -5.35 4.80 9.31
C GLY A 168 -6.26 5.93 8.82
N ASN A 169 -5.78 7.19 8.82
CA ASN A 169 -6.55 8.39 8.45
C ASN A 169 -6.03 9.02 7.15
N ILE A 170 -5.70 8.18 6.16
CA ILE A 170 -5.26 8.61 4.83
C ILE A 170 -5.88 7.68 3.79
N THR A 171 -6.73 8.20 2.91
CA THR A 171 -7.28 7.43 1.78
C THR A 171 -6.23 7.28 0.68
N GLU A 172 -5.89 6.06 0.30
CA GLU A 172 -4.85 5.79 -0.70
C GLU A 172 -5.40 4.94 -1.85
N VAL A 173 -4.82 5.11 -3.04
CA VAL A 173 -5.17 4.26 -4.19
C VAL A 173 -4.40 2.95 -4.10
N ALA A 174 -5.14 1.86 -4.27
CA ALA A 174 -4.65 0.50 -4.31
C ALA A 174 -4.65 -0.02 -5.75
N ALA A 175 -3.56 -0.68 -6.14
CA ALA A 175 -3.50 -1.41 -7.41
C ALA A 175 -3.97 -2.85 -7.17
N HIS A 176 -5.19 -3.16 -7.60
CA HIS A 176 -5.75 -4.50 -7.57
C HIS A 176 -4.87 -5.41 -8.43
N ASN A 177 -4.44 -6.54 -7.87
CA ASN A 177 -3.63 -7.53 -8.59
C ASN A 177 -2.44 -6.92 -9.35
N SER A 178 -1.71 -6.05 -8.66
CA SER A 178 -0.56 -5.26 -9.12
C SER A 178 0.44 -6.00 -10.04
N PRO A 179 0.82 -7.28 -9.79
CA PRO A 179 1.77 -7.99 -10.65
C PRO A 179 1.22 -8.34 -12.05
N PHE A 180 -0.09 -8.31 -12.27
CA PHE A 180 -0.72 -8.85 -13.48
C PHE A 180 -0.78 -7.81 -14.60
N ILE A 181 0.38 -7.58 -15.24
CA ILE A 181 0.59 -6.49 -16.21
C ILE A 181 0.74 -6.94 -17.68
N ARG A 182 0.43 -8.21 -17.97
CA ARG A 182 0.72 -8.81 -19.28
C ARG A 182 -0.16 -8.20 -20.37
N SER A 183 0.42 -7.34 -21.20
CA SER A 183 -0.27 -6.71 -22.34
C SER A 183 -0.96 -7.76 -23.23
N GLY A 184 -2.22 -7.49 -23.60
CA GLY A 184 -3.05 -8.38 -24.41
C GLY A 184 -3.65 -9.58 -23.66
N SER A 185 -3.30 -9.80 -22.39
CA SER A 185 -3.98 -10.78 -21.55
C SER A 185 -5.32 -10.22 -21.06
N VAL A 186 -6.38 -11.03 -21.16
CA VAL A 186 -7.67 -10.71 -20.54
C VAL A 186 -7.60 -10.73 -19.01
N ALA A 187 -6.67 -11.50 -18.43
CA ALA A 187 -6.44 -11.59 -16.99
C ALA A 187 -5.44 -10.55 -16.46
N ALA A 188 -5.10 -9.52 -17.24
CA ALA A 188 -4.27 -8.42 -16.73
C ALA A 188 -5.15 -7.43 -15.96
N ASN A 189 -4.68 -6.97 -14.80
CA ASN A 189 -5.36 -6.02 -13.93
C ASN A 189 -4.73 -4.63 -13.98
N GLN A 190 -3.47 -4.53 -14.36
CA GLN A 190 -2.75 -3.27 -14.47
C GLN A 190 -2.02 -3.18 -15.81
N ALA A 191 -1.64 -1.98 -16.24
CA ALA A 191 -0.87 -1.77 -17.47
C ALA A 191 0.62 -1.47 -17.24
N LEU A 192 1.00 -1.10 -16.02
CA LEU A 192 2.28 -0.49 -15.70
C LEU A 192 3.03 -1.30 -14.62
N SER A 193 4.36 -1.29 -14.66
CA SER A 193 5.22 -2.01 -13.70
C SER A 193 4.98 -1.58 -12.25
N VAL A 194 5.37 -2.39 -11.27
CA VAL A 194 5.19 -2.05 -9.85
C VAL A 194 5.95 -0.78 -9.46
N THR A 195 7.17 -0.59 -9.98
CA THR A 195 7.92 0.65 -9.78
C THR A 195 7.16 1.86 -10.32
N THR A 196 6.54 1.73 -11.50
CA THR A 196 5.71 2.79 -12.08
C THR A 196 4.45 3.06 -11.25
N GLN A 197 3.78 2.01 -10.78
CA GLN A 197 2.62 2.13 -9.88
C GLN A 197 2.97 2.96 -8.64
N LEU A 198 4.08 2.63 -7.99
CA LEU A 198 4.54 3.34 -6.80
C LEU A 198 4.94 4.80 -7.10
N ASN A 199 5.64 5.06 -8.20
CA ASN A 199 5.99 6.41 -8.64
C ASN A 199 4.74 7.27 -8.94
N ASP A 200 3.73 6.72 -9.58
CA ASP A 200 2.49 7.44 -9.91
C ASP A 200 1.68 7.77 -8.63
N GLY A 201 1.88 7.02 -7.54
CA GLY A 201 1.31 7.32 -6.23
C GLY A 201 0.48 6.19 -5.61
N ILE A 202 0.51 4.97 -6.18
CA ILE A 202 -0.09 3.81 -5.53
C ILE A 202 0.59 3.56 -4.18
N ARG A 203 -0.18 3.29 -3.14
CA ARG A 203 0.35 3.01 -1.78
C ARG A 203 -0.22 1.74 -1.13
N LEU A 204 -1.08 1.01 -1.84
CA LEU A 204 -1.29 -0.42 -1.61
C LEU A 204 -1.10 -1.21 -2.90
N LEU A 205 -0.31 -2.27 -2.80
CA LEU A 205 -0.09 -3.23 -3.87
C LEU A 205 -0.71 -4.56 -3.46
N GLN A 206 -1.75 -5.00 -4.18
CA GLN A 206 -2.37 -6.30 -3.93
C GLN A 206 -1.84 -7.33 -4.91
N GLY A 207 -1.55 -8.54 -4.46
CA GLY A 207 -1.14 -9.64 -5.35
C GLY A 207 -1.63 -10.99 -4.86
N GLN A 208 -2.17 -11.80 -5.77
CA GLN A 208 -2.64 -13.16 -5.47
C GLN A 208 -1.51 -14.18 -5.65
N ILE A 209 -1.26 -14.97 -4.60
CA ILE A 209 -0.22 -16.00 -4.55
C ILE A 209 -0.82 -17.38 -4.83
N GLN A 210 -0.15 -18.12 -5.70
CA GLN A 210 -0.37 -19.54 -5.93
C GLN A 210 0.96 -20.30 -5.93
N TRP A 211 0.91 -21.62 -5.73
CA TRP A 211 2.12 -22.45 -5.81
C TRP A 211 2.34 -22.97 -7.23
N ASN A 212 3.53 -22.69 -7.79
CA ASN A 212 4.03 -23.32 -9.00
C ASN A 212 5.13 -24.32 -8.61
N GLY A 213 4.74 -25.60 -8.47
CA GLY A 213 5.59 -26.61 -7.86
C GLY A 213 5.87 -26.27 -6.39
N SER A 214 7.15 -26.07 -6.03
CA SER A 214 7.59 -25.72 -4.67
C SER A 214 7.91 -24.23 -4.50
N VAL A 215 7.63 -23.39 -5.50
CA VAL A 215 7.92 -21.95 -5.46
C VAL A 215 6.59 -21.19 -5.51
N PRO A 216 6.35 -20.24 -4.60
CA PRO A 216 5.18 -19.39 -4.66
C PRO A 216 5.37 -18.34 -5.75
N HIS A 217 4.35 -18.19 -6.58
CA HIS A 217 4.29 -17.25 -7.70
C HIS A 217 3.09 -16.32 -7.51
N PHE A 218 3.17 -15.13 -8.10
CA PHE A 218 1.98 -14.31 -8.29
C PHE A 218 1.24 -14.82 -9.52
N CYS A 219 0.03 -15.36 -9.32
CA CYS A 219 -0.76 -15.94 -10.39
C CYS A 219 -2.22 -15.51 -10.32
N HIS A 220 -2.80 -15.09 -11.45
CA HIS A 220 -4.22 -14.74 -11.52
C HIS A 220 -5.05 -16.02 -11.56
N THR A 221 -5.79 -16.31 -10.51
CA THR A 221 -6.56 -17.56 -10.28
C THR A 221 -5.67 -18.79 -10.14
N SER A 222 -4.83 -19.07 -11.14
CA SER A 222 -3.87 -20.17 -11.24
C SER A 222 -2.72 -19.78 -12.17
N CYS A 223 -1.57 -20.44 -12.04
CA CYS A 223 -0.40 -20.11 -12.86
C CYS A 223 -0.55 -20.52 -14.34
N ASP A 224 -1.56 -21.33 -14.67
CA ASP A 224 -1.92 -21.66 -16.05
C ASP A 224 -2.64 -20.49 -16.77
N VAL A 225 -3.33 -19.61 -16.02
CA VAL A 225 -4.09 -18.48 -16.57
C VAL A 225 -3.16 -17.29 -16.82
N LEU A 226 -2.51 -16.81 -15.77
CA LEU A 226 -1.47 -15.79 -15.86
C LEU A 226 -0.50 -15.97 -14.70
N ASP A 227 0.73 -16.38 -15.01
CA ASP A 227 1.86 -16.42 -14.09
C ASP A 227 2.72 -15.16 -14.28
N ALA A 228 2.82 -14.33 -13.25
CA ALA A 228 3.68 -13.14 -13.21
C ALA A 228 5.08 -13.44 -12.65
N GLY A 229 5.36 -14.70 -12.33
CA GLY A 229 6.64 -15.20 -11.84
C GLY A 229 6.69 -15.40 -10.33
N PRO A 230 7.85 -15.87 -9.81
CA PRO A 230 8.07 -16.04 -8.38
C PRO A 230 7.80 -14.75 -7.60
N ILE A 231 7.17 -14.86 -6.42
CA ILE A 231 6.88 -13.68 -5.59
C ILE A 231 8.14 -12.89 -5.23
N THR A 232 9.29 -13.58 -5.15
CA THR A 232 10.59 -12.98 -4.82
C THR A 232 11.02 -11.91 -5.81
N ASN A 233 10.77 -12.11 -7.11
CA ASN A 233 11.16 -11.14 -8.14
C ASN A 233 10.43 -9.81 -7.93
N TRP A 234 9.10 -9.88 -7.84
CA TRP A 234 8.26 -8.69 -7.69
C TRP A 234 8.45 -8.02 -6.32
N LEU A 235 8.60 -8.79 -5.24
CA LEU A 235 8.90 -8.25 -3.91
C LEU A 235 10.28 -7.58 -3.84
N SER A 236 11.27 -8.06 -4.60
CA SER A 236 12.58 -7.40 -4.74
C SER A 236 12.46 -6.06 -5.48
N GLU A 237 11.63 -5.94 -6.51
CA GLU A 237 11.37 -4.64 -7.16
C GLU A 237 10.74 -3.63 -6.19
N VAL A 238 9.81 -4.10 -5.33
CA VAL A 238 9.23 -3.25 -4.27
C VAL A 238 10.29 -2.90 -3.22
N TYR A 239 11.17 -3.83 -2.84
CA TYR A 239 12.27 -3.56 -1.92
C TYR A 239 13.19 -2.46 -2.43
N ASP A 240 13.63 -2.56 -3.70
CA ASP A 240 14.50 -1.57 -4.32
C ASP A 240 13.84 -0.19 -4.32
N TRP A 241 12.55 -0.13 -4.69
CA TRP A 241 11.79 1.12 -4.64
C TRP A 241 11.71 1.67 -3.22
N VAL A 242 11.34 0.84 -2.24
CA VAL A 242 11.26 1.22 -0.84
C VAL A 242 12.60 1.83 -0.43
N VAL A 243 13.73 1.13 -0.60
CA VAL A 243 15.08 1.62 -0.24
C VAL A 243 15.37 3.01 -0.82
N ASP A 244 15.01 3.25 -2.09
CA ASP A 244 15.25 4.54 -2.75
C ASP A 244 14.30 5.67 -2.34
N HIS A 245 13.16 5.35 -1.71
CA HIS A 245 12.09 6.29 -1.34
C HIS A 245 11.89 6.35 0.19
N PRO A 246 12.82 6.96 0.95
CA PRO A 246 12.83 6.88 2.42
C PRO A 246 11.68 7.62 3.11
N PHE A 247 10.93 8.46 2.40
CA PHE A 247 9.80 9.24 2.93
C PHE A 247 8.44 8.63 2.59
N ASP A 248 8.43 7.43 2.03
CA ASP A 248 7.21 6.73 1.63
C ASP A 248 6.95 5.50 2.51
N VAL A 249 5.67 5.29 2.80
CA VAL A 249 5.11 4.12 3.48
C VAL A 249 4.26 3.35 2.48
N VAL A 250 4.57 2.07 2.27
CA VAL A 250 3.92 1.21 1.27
C VAL A 250 3.18 0.08 1.96
N THR A 251 2.00 -0.28 1.44
CA THR A 251 1.24 -1.44 1.89
C THR A 251 1.29 -2.55 0.85
N ILE A 252 1.49 -3.78 1.29
CA ILE A 252 1.44 -4.99 0.47
C ILE A 252 0.33 -5.87 1.01
N LEU A 253 -0.63 -6.24 0.16
CA LEU A 253 -1.67 -7.21 0.50
C LEU A 253 -1.43 -8.51 -0.28
N LEU A 254 -1.05 -9.55 0.45
CA LEU A 254 -0.79 -10.89 -0.09
C LEU A 254 -2.07 -11.72 -0.05
N GLY A 255 -2.72 -11.87 -1.21
CA GLY A 255 -3.87 -12.75 -1.37
C GLY A 255 -3.44 -14.21 -1.42
N ASN A 256 -3.67 -14.98 -0.36
CA ASN A 256 -3.26 -16.37 -0.21
C ASN A 256 -4.27 -17.32 -0.86
N GLY A 257 -4.29 -17.34 -2.20
CA GLY A 257 -5.26 -18.12 -2.98
C GLY A 257 -5.19 -19.64 -2.80
N ASN A 258 -4.09 -20.16 -2.25
CA ASN A 258 -3.95 -21.58 -1.92
C ASN A 258 -4.34 -21.93 -0.47
N TYR A 259 -4.54 -20.94 0.40
CA TYR A 259 -4.71 -21.13 1.85
C TYR A 259 -3.59 -21.94 2.49
N SER A 260 -2.36 -21.76 2.01
CA SER A 260 -1.19 -22.37 2.65
C SER A 260 -0.80 -21.59 3.89
N ASN A 261 -0.32 -22.29 4.91
CA ASN A 261 0.16 -21.65 6.13
C ASN A 261 1.31 -20.66 5.83
N VAL A 262 1.30 -19.52 6.55
CA VAL A 262 2.27 -18.43 6.38
C VAL A 262 3.74 -18.87 6.50
N ASP A 263 4.06 -19.89 7.32
CA ASP A 263 5.43 -20.40 7.50
C ASP A 263 6.06 -20.91 6.20
N LYS A 264 5.25 -21.31 5.22
CA LYS A 264 5.74 -21.73 3.90
C LYS A 264 6.16 -20.56 3.01
N TYR A 265 5.57 -19.38 3.22
CA TYR A 265 5.85 -18.18 2.43
C TYR A 265 6.97 -17.33 3.03
N VAL A 266 7.11 -17.34 4.36
CA VAL A 266 8.09 -16.52 5.10
C VAL A 266 9.51 -16.62 4.54
N PRO A 267 10.08 -17.81 4.26
CA PRO A 267 11.44 -17.90 3.70
C PRO A 267 11.61 -17.15 2.38
N PHE A 268 10.58 -17.14 1.52
CA PHE A 268 10.61 -16.43 0.24
C PHE A 268 10.49 -14.91 0.43
N ILE A 269 9.65 -14.46 1.37
CA ILE A 269 9.52 -13.03 1.68
C ILE A 269 10.83 -12.53 2.30
N GLU A 270 11.40 -13.26 3.26
CA GLU A 270 12.64 -12.91 3.94
C GLU A 270 13.84 -12.86 3.00
N GLN A 271 13.86 -13.71 1.97
CA GLN A 271 14.89 -13.72 0.94
C GLN A 271 15.02 -12.38 0.21
N THR A 272 13.93 -11.62 0.09
CA THR A 272 13.94 -10.31 -0.59
C THR A 272 14.48 -9.18 0.28
N GLY A 273 14.50 -9.36 1.60
CA GLY A 273 14.90 -8.31 2.54
C GLY A 273 13.80 -7.28 2.87
N ILE A 274 12.62 -7.36 2.25
CA ILE A 274 11.51 -6.42 2.48
C ILE A 274 11.03 -6.40 3.94
N GLN A 275 11.11 -7.53 4.63
CA GLN A 275 10.73 -7.67 6.05
C GLN A 275 11.52 -6.73 6.97
N ASN A 276 12.73 -6.31 6.57
CA ASN A 276 13.54 -5.40 7.39
C ASN A 276 12.86 -4.04 7.58
N TYR A 277 12.05 -3.62 6.60
CA TYR A 277 11.24 -2.40 6.64
C TYR A 277 9.80 -2.64 7.11
N ALA A 278 9.43 -3.89 7.43
CA ALA A 278 8.06 -4.22 7.78
C ALA A 278 7.66 -3.69 9.17
N PHE A 279 6.48 -3.07 9.24
CA PHE A 279 5.85 -2.59 10.45
C PHE A 279 5.36 -3.76 11.30
N GLU A 280 5.74 -3.75 12.57
CA GLU A 280 5.28 -4.69 13.58
C GLU A 280 4.28 -3.99 14.49
N PRO A 281 2.99 -4.39 14.46
CA PRO A 281 1.99 -3.80 15.31
C PRO A 281 2.29 -4.00 16.81
N PRO A 282 2.17 -2.94 17.64
CA PRO A 282 2.27 -3.09 19.09
C PRO A 282 1.03 -3.77 19.70
N LYS A 283 -0.03 -3.96 18.91
CA LYS A 283 -1.29 -4.61 19.32
C LYS A 283 -1.78 -5.56 18.25
N ILE A 284 -2.40 -6.66 18.67
CA ILE A 284 -3.06 -7.63 17.80
C ILE A 284 -4.48 -7.86 18.33
N PRO A 285 -5.54 -7.45 17.61
CA PRO A 285 -5.52 -6.60 16.41
C PRO A 285 -5.25 -5.11 16.74
N MET A 286 -4.99 -4.31 15.71
CA MET A 286 -4.93 -2.85 15.77
C MET A 286 -6.31 -2.26 15.49
N ALA A 287 -6.79 -1.36 16.35
CA ALA A 287 -7.91 -0.50 16.01
C ALA A 287 -7.47 0.66 15.08
N LEU A 288 -8.42 1.29 14.41
CA LEU A 288 -8.21 2.41 13.49
C LEU A 288 -7.33 3.51 14.09
N GLN A 289 -7.58 3.88 15.35
CA GLN A 289 -6.83 4.90 16.08
C GLN A 289 -5.47 4.45 16.63
N ASP A 290 -5.18 3.14 16.62
CA ASP A 290 -3.91 2.62 17.11
C ASP A 290 -2.77 2.81 16.09
N TRP A 291 -3.11 3.04 14.82
CA TRP A 291 -2.13 3.21 13.75
C TRP A 291 -1.28 4.48 13.95
N PRO A 292 0.06 4.38 13.87
CA PRO A 292 0.96 5.52 14.06
C PRO A 292 0.87 6.52 12.90
N THR A 293 1.47 7.69 13.07
CA THR A 293 1.62 8.65 11.95
C THR A 293 2.62 8.17 10.91
N LEU A 294 2.50 8.64 9.66
CA LEU A 294 3.50 8.32 8.63
C LEU A 294 4.90 8.77 9.03
N ALA A 295 5.05 9.96 9.63
CA ALA A 295 6.34 10.42 10.13
C ALA A 295 6.94 9.45 11.16
N SER A 296 6.14 8.90 12.07
CA SER A 296 6.61 7.90 13.05
C SER A 296 7.08 6.60 12.38
N MET A 297 6.34 6.12 11.39
CA MET A 297 6.73 4.93 10.60
C MET A 297 8.02 5.17 9.81
N ILE A 298 8.15 6.34 9.18
CA ILE A 298 9.35 6.75 8.45
C ILE A 298 10.56 6.86 9.37
N LEU A 299 10.43 7.55 10.50
CA LEU A 299 11.53 7.75 11.47
C LEU A 299 11.99 6.46 12.14
N SER A 300 11.08 5.50 12.33
CA SER A 300 11.43 4.16 12.83
C SER A 300 12.02 3.25 11.76
N GLY A 301 11.97 3.65 10.48
CA GLY A 301 12.35 2.81 9.34
C GLY A 301 11.39 1.66 9.06
N LYS A 302 10.25 1.60 9.75
CA LYS A 302 9.23 0.55 9.64
C LYS A 302 8.07 1.04 8.77
N ARG A 303 8.31 1.05 7.46
CA ARG A 303 7.53 1.75 6.44
C ARG A 303 6.97 0.84 5.33
N VAL A 304 6.95 -0.47 5.59
CA VAL A 304 6.20 -1.43 4.78
C VAL A 304 5.15 -2.08 5.68
N VAL A 305 3.88 -2.05 5.30
CA VAL A 305 2.80 -2.76 6.01
C VAL A 305 2.43 -3.99 5.19
N ILE A 306 2.58 -5.19 5.74
CA ILE A 306 2.29 -6.44 5.01
C ILE A 306 1.05 -7.07 5.63
N PHE A 307 -0.01 -7.15 4.83
CA PHE A 307 -1.22 -7.91 5.15
C PHE A 307 -1.23 -9.25 4.40
N MET A 308 -1.88 -10.25 4.99
CA MET A 308 -2.25 -11.49 4.34
C MET A 308 -3.71 -11.82 4.66
N ASP A 309 -4.50 -12.14 3.64
CA ASP A 309 -5.95 -12.34 3.74
C ASP A 309 -6.33 -13.59 4.54
N TYR A 310 -5.60 -14.69 4.38
CA TYR A 310 -5.87 -15.96 5.03
C TYR A 310 -4.59 -16.65 5.50
N GLN A 311 -4.71 -17.40 6.59
CA GLN A 311 -3.63 -18.20 7.18
C GLN A 311 -2.43 -17.38 7.67
N ALA A 312 -2.64 -16.09 7.97
CA ALA A 312 -1.69 -15.29 8.72
C ALA A 312 -1.55 -15.83 10.16
N ASN A 313 -0.40 -15.56 10.78
CA ASN A 313 -0.16 -15.90 12.19
C ASN A 313 0.72 -14.82 12.81
N GLN A 314 0.09 -13.73 13.24
CA GLN A 314 0.78 -12.57 13.81
C GLN A 314 1.52 -12.87 15.12
N THR A 315 1.17 -13.94 15.85
CA THR A 315 1.92 -14.33 17.05
C THR A 315 3.27 -14.96 16.69
N ALA A 316 3.35 -15.69 15.56
CA ALA A 316 4.58 -16.29 15.07
C ALA A 316 5.40 -15.34 14.17
N TYR A 317 4.71 -14.55 13.35
CA TYR A 317 5.30 -13.59 12.41
C TYR A 317 4.62 -12.22 12.58
N PRO A 318 5.02 -11.42 13.58
CA PRO A 318 4.34 -10.17 13.96
C PRO A 318 4.22 -9.13 12.84
N TRP A 319 5.10 -9.18 11.84
CA TRP A 319 5.13 -8.27 10.70
C TRP A 319 4.25 -8.71 9.51
N ILE A 320 3.61 -9.89 9.56
CA ILE A 320 2.58 -10.32 8.58
C ILE A 320 1.22 -10.22 9.27
N ILE A 321 0.54 -9.11 9.01
CA ILE A 321 -0.72 -8.74 9.65
C ILE A 321 -1.86 -9.54 9.02
N ASP A 322 -2.73 -10.11 9.85
CA ASP A 322 -3.96 -10.71 9.35
C ASP A 322 -4.90 -9.60 8.86
N GLU A 323 -5.31 -9.68 7.59
CA GLU A 323 -6.17 -8.67 6.98
C GLU A 323 -7.46 -8.51 7.77
N PHE A 324 -8.24 -9.59 7.92
CA PHE A 324 -9.63 -9.50 8.36
C PHE A 324 -9.82 -9.20 9.85
N THR A 325 -8.76 -9.27 10.65
CA THR A 325 -8.74 -8.75 12.03
C THR A 325 -8.35 -7.28 12.12
N ASN A 326 -7.87 -6.64 11.05
CA ASN A 326 -7.41 -5.24 11.04
C ASN A 326 -8.11 -4.37 9.98
N MET A 327 -8.70 -5.01 8.97
CA MET A 327 -9.30 -4.42 7.79
C MET A 327 -10.49 -5.27 7.32
N TRP A 328 -11.62 -4.63 7.01
CA TRP A 328 -12.69 -5.29 6.27
C TRP A 328 -12.75 -4.74 4.84
N GLU A 329 -13.50 -5.39 3.97
CA GLU A 329 -13.68 -4.90 2.62
C GLU A 329 -15.13 -5.01 2.12
N THR A 330 -15.44 -4.13 1.17
CA THR A 330 -16.68 -4.19 0.38
C THR A 330 -16.66 -5.43 -0.53
N PRO A 331 -17.74 -5.74 -1.28
CA PRO A 331 -17.80 -6.98 -2.05
C PRO A 331 -16.56 -7.27 -2.88
N PHE A 332 -15.99 -8.47 -2.72
CA PHE A 332 -14.63 -8.83 -3.13
C PHE A 332 -14.43 -8.78 -4.65
N ASP A 333 -15.36 -9.42 -5.38
CA ASP A 333 -15.33 -9.54 -6.84
C ASP A 333 -16.59 -8.93 -7.46
N PRO A 334 -16.70 -7.58 -7.49
CA PRO A 334 -17.91 -6.93 -7.92
C PRO A 334 -18.13 -7.15 -9.43
N THR A 335 -19.21 -7.83 -9.79
CA THR A 335 -19.71 -7.91 -11.19
C THR A 335 -20.80 -6.88 -11.48
N ASN A 336 -21.22 -6.14 -10.45
CA ASN A 336 -22.18 -5.05 -10.54
C ASN A 336 -21.50 -3.71 -10.24
N ARG A 337 -21.58 -2.80 -11.21
CA ARG A 337 -20.99 -1.46 -11.14
C ARG A 337 -21.67 -0.50 -10.15
N SER A 338 -22.58 -0.98 -9.31
CA SER A 338 -23.13 -0.18 -8.22
C SER A 338 -22.18 -0.04 -7.03
N PHE A 339 -21.21 -0.94 -6.88
CA PHE A 339 -20.18 -0.94 -5.81
C PHE A 339 -20.74 -0.61 -4.42
N PRO A 340 -21.60 -1.48 -3.86
CA PRO A 340 -22.23 -1.19 -2.58
C PRO A 340 -21.20 -1.21 -1.44
N CYS A 341 -21.32 -0.26 -0.51
CA CYS A 341 -20.38 -0.07 0.60
C CYS A 341 -20.82 -0.78 1.89
N PHE A 342 -21.10 -2.08 1.84
CA PHE A 342 -21.33 -2.90 3.05
C PHE A 342 -20.14 -3.84 3.29
N PRO A 343 -19.88 -4.31 4.52
CA PRO A 343 -18.77 -5.21 4.80
C PRO A 343 -19.13 -6.61 4.31
N GLU A 344 -18.40 -7.13 3.33
CA GLU A 344 -18.59 -8.51 2.84
C GLU A 344 -17.57 -9.46 3.49
N ARG A 345 -16.32 -9.03 3.63
CA ARG A 345 -15.25 -9.82 4.25
C ARG A 345 -14.61 -9.05 5.42
N PRO A 346 -14.52 -9.66 6.62
CA PRO A 346 -15.07 -10.95 6.99
C PRO A 346 -16.62 -10.94 7.04
N PRO A 347 -17.28 -12.10 6.83
CA PRO A 347 -18.73 -12.17 6.84
C PRO A 347 -19.29 -11.94 8.26
N ASN A 348 -20.45 -11.30 8.35
CA ASN A 348 -21.15 -10.99 9.60
C ASN A 348 -20.39 -10.04 10.55
N LEU A 349 -19.49 -9.21 10.03
CA LEU A 349 -18.90 -8.13 10.82
C LEU A 349 -19.99 -7.11 11.15
N ASP A 350 -20.18 -6.82 12.44
CA ASP A 350 -21.17 -5.84 12.85
C ASP A 350 -20.71 -4.40 12.60
N ASP A 351 -21.68 -3.49 12.62
CA ASP A 351 -21.50 -2.07 12.39
C ASP A 351 -20.54 -1.39 13.40
N ALA A 352 -20.51 -1.87 14.64
CA ALA A 352 -19.67 -1.28 15.67
C ALA A 352 -18.19 -1.61 15.41
N ASN A 353 -17.91 -2.87 15.10
CA ASN A 353 -16.57 -3.33 14.72
C ASN A 353 -16.14 -2.74 13.38
N SER A 354 -17.04 -2.62 12.40
CA SER A 354 -16.71 -2.02 11.10
C SER A 354 -16.19 -0.57 11.22
N ARG A 355 -16.61 0.17 12.25
CA ARG A 355 -16.16 1.55 12.52
C ARG A 355 -14.82 1.65 13.26
N THR A 356 -14.28 0.54 13.74
CA THR A 356 -13.02 0.51 14.50
C THR A 356 -11.86 -0.11 13.72
N HIS A 357 -12.07 -0.52 12.47
CA HIS A 357 -11.07 -1.12 11.60
C HIS A 357 -10.76 -0.24 10.39
N LEU A 358 -9.65 -0.52 9.72
CA LEU A 358 -9.45 -0.05 8.37
C LEU A 358 -10.50 -0.67 7.46
N TYR A 359 -10.70 -0.09 6.27
CA TYR A 359 -11.43 -0.80 5.24
C TYR A 359 -11.01 -0.46 3.82
N MET A 360 -11.18 -1.43 2.94
CA MET A 360 -10.88 -1.35 1.52
C MET A 360 -12.17 -1.37 0.69
N ALA A 361 -12.28 -0.42 -0.24
CA ALA A 361 -13.34 -0.42 -1.23
C ALA A 361 -12.84 -1.15 -2.50
N ASN A 362 -13.35 -2.35 -2.71
CA ASN A 362 -13.15 -3.12 -3.95
C ASN A 362 -13.95 -2.47 -5.09
N HIS A 363 -13.21 -1.75 -5.94
CA HIS A 363 -13.72 -0.97 -7.08
C HIS A 363 -13.09 -1.48 -8.41
N ASN A 364 -12.96 -2.80 -8.49
CA ASN A 364 -12.37 -3.62 -9.55
C ASN A 364 -13.50 -4.36 -10.31
N LEU A 365 -14.24 -3.66 -11.17
CA LEU A 365 -15.41 -4.26 -11.85
C LEU A 365 -15.01 -5.46 -12.70
N ASN A 366 -15.56 -6.62 -12.39
CA ASN A 366 -15.26 -7.88 -13.06
C ASN A 366 -16.34 -8.28 -14.06
N TYR A 367 -15.93 -9.08 -15.05
CA TYR A 367 -16.77 -9.77 -15.99
C TYR A 367 -16.39 -11.27 -15.99
N ASP A 368 -17.40 -12.13 -15.88
CA ASP A 368 -17.20 -13.58 -15.90
C ASP A 368 -17.08 -14.08 -17.35
N ILE A 369 -15.95 -14.71 -17.66
CA ILE A 369 -15.73 -15.42 -18.91
C ILE A 369 -15.61 -16.92 -18.66
N THR A 370 -16.16 -17.71 -19.56
CA THR A 370 -15.90 -19.15 -19.59
C THR A 370 -14.71 -19.44 -20.51
N LEU A 371 -13.60 -19.87 -19.93
CA LEU A 371 -12.41 -20.30 -20.67
C LEU A 371 -12.18 -21.80 -20.44
N LEU A 372 -12.30 -22.58 -21.53
CA LEU A 372 -12.10 -24.05 -21.53
C LEU A 372 -12.93 -24.79 -20.46
N GLY A 373 -14.13 -24.29 -20.16
CA GLY A 373 -15.07 -24.89 -19.20
C GLY A 373 -14.94 -24.40 -17.76
N ASN A 374 -13.97 -23.52 -17.47
CA ASN A 374 -13.84 -22.87 -16.16
C ASN A 374 -14.34 -21.42 -16.24
N SER A 375 -15.05 -20.98 -15.20
CA SER A 375 -15.39 -19.57 -14.99
C SER A 375 -14.16 -18.83 -14.46
N LEU A 376 -13.86 -17.70 -15.07
CA LEU A 376 -12.72 -16.83 -14.76
C LEU A 376 -13.24 -15.40 -14.71
N LEU A 377 -13.00 -14.70 -13.61
CA LEU A 377 -13.31 -13.29 -13.53
C LEU A 377 -12.14 -12.51 -14.12
N VAL A 378 -12.47 -11.54 -14.96
CA VAL A 378 -11.49 -10.64 -15.58
C VAL A 378 -11.95 -9.20 -15.45
N PRO A 379 -11.02 -8.22 -15.40
CA PRO A 379 -11.38 -6.81 -15.37
C PRO A 379 -12.28 -6.43 -16.55
N TYR A 380 -13.34 -5.70 -16.27
CA TYR A 380 -14.27 -5.23 -17.30
C TYR A 380 -13.76 -3.96 -17.99
N THR A 381 -12.73 -4.16 -18.81
CA THR A 381 -11.96 -3.09 -19.48
C THR A 381 -12.79 -2.06 -20.26
N PRO A 382 -13.93 -2.37 -20.92
CA PRO A 382 -14.73 -1.38 -21.64
C PRO A 382 -15.30 -0.25 -20.76
N LEU A 383 -15.40 -0.46 -19.43
CA LEU A 383 -15.94 0.52 -18.50
C LEU A 383 -14.89 1.26 -17.67
N LEU A 384 -13.59 1.09 -17.92
CA LEU A 384 -12.54 1.72 -17.12
C LEU A 384 -12.64 3.25 -17.05
N ASN A 385 -12.98 3.92 -18.16
CA ASN A 385 -13.22 5.37 -18.20
C ASN A 385 -14.39 5.83 -17.31
N VAL A 386 -15.26 4.91 -16.92
CA VAL A 386 -16.37 5.18 -16.01
C VAL A 386 -16.04 4.73 -14.60
N THR A 387 -15.50 3.52 -14.40
CA THR A 387 -15.15 3.03 -13.07
C THR A 387 -14.09 3.92 -12.44
N ASN A 388 -13.06 4.33 -13.17
CA ASN A 388 -11.98 5.13 -12.62
C ASN A 388 -12.29 6.64 -12.58
N ASN A 389 -13.53 7.04 -12.92
CA ASN A 389 -13.91 8.45 -12.99
C ASN A 389 -14.13 9.07 -11.60
N VAL A 390 -14.15 10.40 -11.54
CA VAL A 390 -14.42 11.18 -10.32
C VAL A 390 -15.91 11.27 -10.01
N THR A 391 -16.77 11.25 -11.04
CA THR A 391 -18.22 11.42 -10.86
C THR A 391 -19.02 10.49 -11.76
N GLY A 392 -20.30 10.33 -11.44
CA GLY A 392 -21.24 9.52 -12.21
C GLY A 392 -21.45 8.12 -11.66
N TYR A 393 -22.47 7.45 -12.17
CA TYR A 393 -22.86 6.12 -11.70
C TYR A 393 -21.74 5.08 -11.93
N GLY A 394 -21.36 4.39 -10.86
CA GLY A 394 -20.28 3.39 -10.86
C GLY A 394 -18.87 3.98 -10.95
N SER A 395 -18.71 5.29 -10.75
CA SER A 395 -17.40 5.94 -10.65
C SER A 395 -16.78 5.77 -9.26
N LEU A 396 -15.45 5.79 -9.20
CA LEU A 396 -14.71 5.66 -7.95
C LEU A 396 -15.06 6.79 -6.97
N GLY A 397 -15.23 8.01 -7.47
CA GLY A 397 -15.60 9.12 -6.62
C GLY A 397 -16.98 8.99 -6.00
N LEU A 398 -17.96 8.41 -6.72
CA LEU A 398 -19.27 8.09 -6.15
C LEU A 398 -19.19 6.95 -5.14
N THR A 399 -18.39 5.91 -5.39
CA THR A 399 -18.15 4.83 -4.42
C THR A 399 -17.56 5.38 -3.13
N ALA A 400 -16.51 6.20 -3.22
CA ALA A 400 -15.87 6.81 -2.05
C ALA A 400 -16.85 7.73 -1.28
N GLU A 401 -17.71 8.48 -1.98
CA GLU A 401 -18.75 9.31 -1.37
C GLU A 401 -19.81 8.50 -0.63
N ASN A 402 -20.34 7.44 -1.25
CA ASN A 402 -21.31 6.57 -0.61
C ASN A 402 -20.71 5.84 0.60
N CYS A 403 -19.47 5.36 0.47
CA CYS A 403 -18.77 4.70 1.56
C CYS A 403 -18.55 5.66 2.73
N ALA A 404 -18.09 6.89 2.47
CA ALA A 404 -17.91 7.89 3.50
C ALA A 404 -19.24 8.28 4.18
N ALA A 405 -20.32 8.38 3.42
CA ALA A 405 -21.65 8.67 3.95
C ALA A 405 -22.18 7.53 4.85
N ASN A 406 -21.93 6.26 4.49
CA ASN A 406 -22.40 5.10 5.24
C ASN A 406 -21.61 4.89 6.55
N TRP A 407 -20.29 5.10 6.52
CA TRP A 407 -19.39 4.74 7.62
C TRP A 407 -18.92 5.92 8.47
N GLY A 408 -19.07 7.15 7.95
CA GLY A 408 -18.65 8.39 8.62
C GLY A 408 -17.18 8.77 8.39
N PHE A 409 -16.42 7.96 7.65
CA PHE A 409 -15.05 8.21 7.22
C PHE A 409 -14.82 7.51 5.87
N PRO A 410 -13.91 7.99 5.00
CA PRO A 410 -13.67 7.38 3.69
C PRO A 410 -12.88 6.07 3.79
N PRO A 411 -12.88 5.24 2.71
CA PRO A 411 -12.05 4.03 2.67
C PRO A 411 -10.57 4.35 2.90
N LYS A 412 -9.86 3.46 3.58
CA LYS A 412 -8.39 3.50 3.66
C LYS A 412 -7.79 3.23 2.28
N PHE A 413 -8.33 2.26 1.55
CA PHE A 413 -7.87 1.88 0.22
C PHE A 413 -8.98 1.90 -0.82
N LEU A 414 -8.68 2.50 -1.97
CA LEU A 414 -9.50 2.51 -3.17
C LEU A 414 -8.90 1.53 -4.17
N ASN A 415 -9.41 0.29 -4.21
CA ASN A 415 -8.82 -0.82 -4.95
C ASN A 415 -9.34 -0.88 -6.39
N VAL A 416 -8.49 -0.56 -7.36
CA VAL A 416 -8.90 -0.35 -8.76
C VAL A 416 -8.09 -1.17 -9.75
N ASP A 417 -8.73 -1.56 -10.85
CA ASP A 417 -8.06 -2.06 -12.04
C ASP A 417 -7.64 -0.90 -12.95
N PHE A 418 -6.50 -1.07 -13.62
CA PHE A 418 -5.93 -0.12 -14.60
C PHE A 418 -5.98 1.32 -14.12
N TYR A 419 -5.38 1.60 -12.95
CA TYR A 419 -5.38 2.91 -12.30
C TYR A 419 -4.96 4.06 -13.25
N ASN A 420 -4.19 3.74 -14.30
CA ASN A 420 -3.71 4.66 -15.31
C ASN A 420 -4.80 5.19 -16.26
N VAL A 421 -5.94 4.49 -16.36
CA VAL A 421 -7.09 4.94 -17.16
C VAL A 421 -7.87 6.00 -16.38
N GLY A 422 -8.10 7.15 -17.02
CA GLY A 422 -8.67 8.34 -16.38
C GLY A 422 -7.65 9.44 -16.05
N ASN A 423 -6.38 9.26 -16.44
CA ASN A 423 -5.34 10.29 -16.40
C ASN A 423 -5.20 10.96 -15.02
N GLY A 424 -5.13 10.13 -13.97
CA GLY A 424 -4.99 10.60 -12.59
C GLY A 424 -6.29 10.79 -11.82
N SER A 425 -7.46 10.59 -12.44
CA SER A 425 -8.77 10.73 -11.78
C SER A 425 -8.91 9.92 -10.49
N VAL A 426 -8.31 8.73 -10.40
CA VAL A 426 -8.34 7.92 -9.16
C VAL A 426 -7.55 8.58 -8.02
N PHE A 427 -6.45 9.26 -8.34
CA PHE A 427 -5.66 10.03 -7.37
C PHE A 427 -6.35 11.35 -7.01
N GLU A 428 -7.08 11.97 -7.94
CA GLU A 428 -7.95 13.12 -7.65
C GLU A 428 -9.03 12.76 -6.63
N VAL A 429 -9.66 11.59 -6.77
CA VAL A 429 -10.63 11.08 -5.79
C VAL A 429 -9.98 10.90 -4.41
N ALA A 430 -8.81 10.24 -4.35
CA ALA A 430 -8.08 10.08 -3.09
C ALA A 430 -7.69 11.44 -2.47
N ALA A 431 -7.22 12.39 -3.27
CA ALA A 431 -6.86 13.72 -2.82
C ALA A 431 -8.06 14.49 -2.23
N LYS A 432 -9.23 14.40 -2.88
CA LYS A 432 -10.49 14.97 -2.37
C LYS A 432 -10.81 14.45 -0.96
N TRP A 433 -10.75 13.13 -0.76
CA TRP A 433 -11.05 12.52 0.54
C TRP A 433 -9.99 12.74 1.61
N ASN A 434 -8.79 13.14 1.19
CA ASN A 434 -7.74 13.59 2.08
C ASN A 434 -7.69 15.12 2.30
N ASN A 435 -8.57 15.90 1.65
CA ASN A 435 -8.50 17.36 1.69
C ASN A 435 -7.11 17.90 1.31
N VAL A 436 -6.53 17.37 0.24
CA VAL A 436 -5.29 17.85 -0.40
C VAL A 436 -5.54 18.13 -1.88
N THR A 437 -4.67 18.91 -2.51
CA THR A 437 -4.81 19.24 -3.94
C THR A 437 -4.08 18.20 -4.79
N TYR A 438 -4.72 17.66 -5.82
CA TYR A 438 -4.05 16.84 -6.82
C TYR A 438 -3.57 17.71 -7.98
N ASP A 439 -2.26 17.84 -8.13
CA ASP A 439 -1.59 18.66 -9.16
C ASP A 439 -0.46 17.91 -9.88
N ARG A 440 -0.32 16.61 -9.62
CA ARG A 440 0.71 15.75 -10.22
C ARG A 440 0.23 15.23 -11.58
N GLU A 441 1.16 15.14 -12.53
CA GLU A 441 0.89 14.43 -13.78
C GLU A 441 0.80 12.92 -13.55
N CYS A 442 -0.01 12.25 -14.36
CA CYS A 442 -0.18 10.81 -14.33
C CYS A 442 -0.45 10.33 -15.76
N CYS A 443 -0.12 9.10 -16.16
CA CYS A 443 0.57 8.05 -15.41
C CYS A 443 1.63 7.43 -16.33
N GLY A 444 2.57 6.66 -15.77
CA GLY A 444 3.62 6.05 -16.57
C GLY A 444 4.73 7.02 -16.97
N LEU A 445 4.81 8.16 -16.29
CA LEU A 445 5.94 9.07 -16.40
C LEU A 445 7.04 8.55 -15.48
N VAL A 446 8.14 8.11 -16.07
CA VAL A 446 9.31 7.69 -15.28
C VAL A 446 9.79 8.91 -14.51
N GLU A 447 9.84 8.83 -13.17
CA GLU A 447 10.60 9.80 -12.37
C GLU A 447 12.03 9.78 -12.88
N SER A 448 12.40 10.79 -13.66
CA SER A 448 13.75 10.90 -14.17
C SER A 448 14.67 11.13 -12.98
N GLY A 449 15.51 10.13 -12.64
CA GLY A 449 16.60 10.24 -11.67
C GLY A 449 17.58 11.41 -11.92
N ALA A 450 17.37 12.17 -13.00
CA ALA A 450 17.99 13.46 -13.29
C ALA A 450 17.78 14.53 -12.21
N MET A 451 16.74 14.46 -11.35
CA MET A 451 16.59 15.43 -10.25
C MET A 451 17.57 15.20 -9.09
N ARG A 452 18.12 13.97 -8.95
CA ARG A 452 19.16 13.63 -7.97
C ARG A 452 20.58 13.97 -8.48
N SER A 453 20.84 13.82 -9.78
CA SER A 453 22.15 14.12 -10.38
C SER A 453 22.41 15.62 -10.61
N THR A 454 21.38 16.41 -10.95
CA THR A 454 21.57 17.84 -11.25
C THR A 454 21.89 18.70 -10.02
N ARG A 455 21.52 18.27 -8.81
CA ARG A 455 21.93 18.97 -7.57
C ARG A 455 23.41 18.76 -7.22
N LEU A 456 24.00 17.62 -7.56
CA LEU A 456 25.43 17.37 -7.34
C LEU A 456 26.31 18.12 -8.35
N ASP A 457 25.87 18.22 -9.61
CA ASP A 457 26.61 18.94 -10.65
C ASP A 457 26.54 20.48 -10.53
N MET A 458 25.41 21.04 -10.08
CA MET A 458 25.32 22.50 -9.85
C MET A 458 26.15 22.96 -8.63
N VAL A 459 26.29 22.12 -7.61
CA VAL A 459 27.13 22.41 -6.43
C VAL A 459 28.62 22.29 -6.79
N GLY A 460 29.00 21.29 -7.57
CA GLY A 460 30.38 21.14 -8.06
C GLY A 460 30.84 22.29 -8.97
N ARG A 461 29.98 22.76 -9.87
CA ARG A 461 30.32 23.88 -10.78
C ARG A 461 30.36 25.24 -10.07
N SER A 462 29.51 25.45 -9.07
CA SER A 462 29.49 26.72 -8.31
C SER A 462 30.69 26.84 -7.36
N ALA A 463 31.13 25.73 -6.76
CA ALA A 463 32.32 25.72 -5.89
C ALA A 463 33.62 26.02 -6.67
N VAL A 464 33.74 25.55 -7.91
CA VAL A 464 34.92 25.81 -8.76
C VAL A 464 34.98 27.26 -9.23
N VAL A 465 33.84 27.89 -9.55
CA VAL A 465 33.81 29.31 -9.97
C VAL A 465 34.10 30.25 -8.80
N VAL A 466 33.61 29.93 -7.59
CA VAL A 466 33.93 30.73 -6.39
C VAL A 466 35.40 30.55 -5.97
N ALA A 467 35.95 29.34 -6.05
CA ALA A 467 37.36 29.11 -5.73
C ALA A 467 38.31 29.83 -6.70
N MET A 468 38.00 29.85 -7.99
CA MET A 468 38.78 30.59 -9.00
C MET A 468 38.67 32.11 -8.82
N GLY A 469 37.50 32.61 -8.43
CA GLY A 469 37.28 34.04 -8.13
C GLY A 469 38.04 34.54 -6.89
N VAL A 470 38.08 33.73 -5.82
CA VAL A 470 38.81 34.09 -4.58
C VAL A 470 40.32 34.08 -4.80
N ILE A 471 40.86 33.14 -5.59
CA ILE A 471 42.30 33.11 -5.91
C ILE A 471 42.69 34.31 -6.78
N GLY A 472 41.85 34.73 -7.74
CA GLY A 472 42.12 35.91 -8.57
C GLY A 472 42.11 37.23 -7.80
N VAL A 473 41.24 37.38 -6.81
CA VAL A 473 41.16 38.61 -5.98
C VAL A 473 42.31 38.70 -4.97
N VAL A 474 42.78 37.55 -4.43
CA VAL A 474 43.95 37.53 -3.54
C VAL A 474 45.24 37.85 -4.30
N TRP A 475 45.35 37.48 -5.58
CA TRP A 475 46.50 37.81 -6.42
C TRP A 475 46.55 39.28 -6.90
N LEU A 476 45.43 40.00 -6.83
CA LEU A 476 45.35 41.44 -7.15
C LEU A 476 45.55 42.35 -5.93
N LEU A 477 45.63 41.76 -4.72
CA LEU A 477 45.77 42.47 -3.44
C LEU A 477 47.10 42.17 -2.72
N MET A 478 48.00 41.40 -3.35
CA MET A 478 49.42 41.27 -3.00
C MET A 478 50.25 41.90 -4.12
#